data_AF-A0A7K8J442-F1
#
_entry.id   AF-A0A7K8J442-F1
#
_cell.length_a   1.000
_cell.length_b   1.000
_cell.length_c   1.000
_cell.angle_alpha   90.00
_cell.angle_beta   90.00
_cell.angle_gamma   90.00
#
_symmetry.space_group_name_H-M   'P 1'
#
loop_
_entity.id
_entity.type
_entity.pdbx_description
1 polymer ?
#
loop_
_entity_poly.entity_id
_entity_poly.type
_entity_poly.pdbx_seq_one_letter_code
_entity_poly.pdbx_strand_id
1 'polypeptide(L)'
;LFGAIDPYYTTKGISWIPLSAETYWQITMESVSVNGAPVACSSGCQAIVDTGTTLLAVPVRALRTLLSHLGASSSGEISCEAARNLPDLIFHIHGKEFPVPPRAYVLRQSNGYCTLGLQGMDVPTEEGELWILGDVFIRE
;
A
#
# COMPACT_ATOMS: atom_id res chain seq x y z
N LEU A 1 -17.51 -12.07 -7.92
CA LEU A 1 -18.03 -12.79 -9.11
C LEU A 1 -16.97 -13.76 -9.60
N PHE A 2 -17.35 -14.92 -10.11
CA PHE A 2 -16.43 -15.78 -10.86
C PHE A 2 -16.64 -15.57 -12.36
N GLY A 3 -15.57 -15.32 -13.11
CA GLY A 3 -15.61 -15.18 -14.58
C GLY A 3 -16.14 -13.86 -15.13
N ALA A 4 -16.36 -12.85 -14.28
CA ALA A 4 -16.91 -11.56 -14.70
C ALA A 4 -16.39 -10.41 -13.83
N ILE A 5 -16.50 -9.19 -14.36
CA ILE A 5 -16.27 -7.94 -13.67
C ILE A 5 -17.63 -7.28 -13.43
N ASP A 6 -17.85 -6.77 -12.22
CA ASP A 6 -19.05 -5.98 -11.91
C ASP A 6 -18.80 -4.49 -12.23
N PRO A 7 -19.46 -3.93 -13.27
CA PRO A 7 -19.23 -2.55 -13.67
C PRO A 7 -19.65 -1.52 -12.60
N TYR A 8 -20.50 -1.90 -11.63
CA TYR A 8 -20.86 -1.01 -10.53
C TYR A 8 -19.67 -0.69 -9.61
N TYR A 9 -18.68 -1.58 -9.53
CA TYR A 9 -17.50 -1.42 -8.68
C TYR A 9 -16.23 -1.01 -9.45
N THR A 10 -16.27 -0.92 -10.77
CA THR A 10 -15.12 -0.48 -11.62
C THR A 10 -15.39 0.85 -12.30
N THR A 11 -15.85 1.85 -11.55
CA THR A 11 -16.32 3.14 -12.08
C THR A 11 -15.22 3.98 -12.75
N LYS A 12 -13.94 3.72 -12.42
CA LYS A 12 -12.77 4.39 -13.00
C LYS A 12 -12.12 3.61 -14.16
N GLY A 13 -12.76 2.52 -14.61
CA GLY A 13 -12.19 1.62 -15.62
C GLY A 13 -11.16 0.64 -15.05
N ILE A 14 -10.50 -0.11 -15.94
CA ILE A 14 -9.54 -1.16 -15.59
C ILE A 14 -8.19 -0.87 -16.24
N SER A 15 -7.14 -0.98 -15.43
CA SER A 15 -5.75 -0.97 -15.89
C SER A 15 -5.19 -2.38 -15.79
N TRP A 16 -4.77 -2.94 -16.91
CA TRP A 16 -4.11 -4.24 -16.94
C TRP A 16 -2.61 -4.08 -16.70
N ILE A 17 -2.10 -4.81 -15.71
CA ILE A 17 -0.69 -4.83 -15.32
C ILE A 17 -0.16 -6.25 -15.58
N PRO A 18 0.93 -6.43 -16.35
CA PRO A 18 1.48 -7.74 -16.58
C PRO A 18 2.08 -8.31 -15.29
N LEU A 19 1.98 -9.63 -15.12
CA LEU A 19 2.67 -10.32 -14.03
C LEU A 19 4.18 -10.28 -14.25
N SER A 20 4.94 -10.08 -13.17
CA SER A 20 6.39 -10.20 -13.20
C SER A 20 6.85 -11.65 -12.99
N ALA A 21 6.05 -12.46 -12.29
CA ALA A 21 6.24 -13.90 -12.12
C ALA A 21 4.88 -14.63 -12.00
N GLU A 22 4.79 -15.84 -12.54
CA GLU A 22 3.56 -16.67 -12.50
C GLU A 22 3.47 -17.59 -11.26
N THR A 23 4.12 -17.20 -10.15
CA THR A 23 4.10 -17.93 -8.88
C THR A 23 3.02 -17.42 -7.92
N TYR A 24 2.88 -16.10 -7.84
CA TYR A 24 1.85 -15.36 -7.13
C TYR A 24 1.21 -14.34 -8.08
N TRP A 25 0.17 -13.62 -7.63
CA TRP A 25 -0.33 -12.41 -8.31
C TRP A 25 0.68 -11.26 -8.14
N GLN A 26 1.89 -11.46 -8.66
CA GLN A 26 3.05 -10.61 -8.49
C GLN A 26 3.20 -9.65 -9.68
N ILE A 27 3.48 -8.39 -9.37
CA ILE A 27 3.69 -7.32 -10.34
C ILE A 27 4.94 -6.51 -9.97
N THR A 28 5.53 -5.85 -10.96
CA THR A 28 6.57 -4.85 -10.73
C THR A 28 5.94 -3.52 -10.32
N MET A 29 6.53 -2.88 -9.31
CA MET A 29 6.16 -1.55 -8.83
C MET A 29 7.37 -0.62 -8.94
N GLU A 30 7.17 0.59 -9.46
CA GLU A 30 8.27 1.53 -9.71
C GLU A 30 8.70 2.31 -8.48
N SER A 31 7.75 2.77 -7.66
CA SER A 31 8.03 3.45 -6.40
C SER A 31 6.78 3.67 -5.56
N VAL A 32 6.97 4.02 -4.29
CA VAL A 32 5.92 4.57 -3.42
C VAL A 32 6.31 5.98 -3.03
N SER A 33 5.39 6.93 -3.20
CA SER A 33 5.64 8.34 -2.91
C SER A 33 4.61 8.94 -1.97
N VAL A 34 5.05 9.95 -1.22
CA VAL A 34 4.25 10.71 -0.27
C VAL A 34 4.52 12.19 -0.56
N ASN A 35 3.47 12.99 -0.73
CA ASN A 35 3.58 14.42 -1.10
C ASN A 35 4.48 14.66 -2.34
N GLY A 36 4.42 13.76 -3.33
CA GLY A 36 5.22 13.84 -4.56
C GLY A 36 6.69 13.44 -4.43
N ALA A 37 7.15 13.06 -3.23
CA ALA A 37 8.52 12.58 -3.01
C ALA A 37 8.53 11.04 -2.87
N PRO A 38 9.38 10.31 -3.63
CA PRO A 38 9.57 8.88 -3.42
C PRO A 38 10.13 8.59 -2.02
N VAL A 39 9.45 7.73 -1.26
CA VAL A 39 9.82 7.37 0.12
C VAL A 39 10.22 5.90 0.27
N ALA A 40 9.86 5.06 -0.70
CA ALA A 40 10.25 3.65 -0.72
C ALA A 40 10.21 3.10 -2.16
N CYS A 41 10.82 1.93 -2.36
CA CYS A 41 10.84 1.25 -3.65
C CYS A 41 11.46 2.09 -4.79
N SER A 42 12.33 3.08 -4.49
CA SER A 42 12.80 4.06 -5.47
C SER A 42 13.64 3.49 -6.63
N SER A 43 14.14 2.27 -6.49
CA SER A 43 14.86 1.53 -7.54
C SER A 43 13.97 0.50 -8.26
N GLY A 44 12.66 0.55 -8.05
CA GLY A 44 11.74 -0.52 -8.36
C GLY A 44 11.79 -1.66 -7.33
N CYS A 45 10.69 -2.39 -7.22
CA CYS A 45 10.52 -3.53 -6.34
C CYS A 45 9.40 -4.45 -6.85
N GLN A 46 9.14 -5.54 -6.13
CA GLN A 46 8.05 -6.46 -6.40
C GLN A 46 6.89 -6.24 -5.43
N ALA A 47 5.67 -6.52 -5.89
CA ALA A 47 4.48 -6.48 -5.06
C ALA A 47 3.54 -7.64 -5.41
N ILE A 48 2.97 -8.30 -4.39
CA ILE A 48 1.89 -9.27 -4.53
C ILE A 48 0.58 -8.54 -4.23
N VAL A 49 -0.40 -8.65 -5.12
CA VAL A 49 -1.77 -8.20 -4.86
C VAL A 49 -2.54 -9.34 -4.20
N ASP A 50 -2.84 -9.23 -2.92
CA ASP A 50 -3.30 -10.35 -2.09
C ASP A 50 -4.61 -10.05 -1.37
N THR A 51 -5.69 -10.63 -1.86
CA THR A 51 -7.02 -10.57 -1.22
C THR A 51 -7.10 -11.29 0.13
N GLY A 52 -6.09 -12.08 0.51
CA GLY A 52 -5.99 -12.74 1.80
C GLY A 52 -5.36 -11.88 2.90
N THR A 53 -4.83 -10.70 2.55
CA THR A 53 -4.13 -9.81 3.49
C THR A 53 -4.94 -8.55 3.75
N THR A 54 -5.13 -8.19 5.02
CA THR A 54 -5.92 -6.99 5.39
C THR A 54 -5.13 -5.69 5.30
N LEU A 55 -3.83 -5.72 5.62
CA LEU A 55 -2.98 -4.52 5.73
C LEU A 55 -2.05 -4.37 4.51
N LEU A 56 -1.32 -3.26 4.44
CA LEU A 56 -0.11 -3.21 3.61
C LEU A 56 1.02 -3.92 4.35
N ALA A 57 1.50 -5.05 3.85
CA ALA A 57 2.74 -5.65 4.35
C ALA A 57 3.91 -5.10 3.54
N VAL A 58 4.85 -4.46 4.22
CA VAL A 58 5.93 -3.71 3.58
C VAL A 58 7.28 -4.07 4.22
N PRO A 59 8.41 -3.95 3.50
CA PRO A 59 9.73 -4.14 4.08
C PRO A 59 9.92 -3.29 5.33
N VAL A 60 10.57 -3.82 6.37
CA VAL A 60 10.69 -3.13 7.67
C VAL A 60 11.38 -1.76 7.53
N ARG A 61 12.31 -1.64 6.58
CA ARG A 61 12.96 -0.35 6.26
C ARG A 61 11.96 0.66 5.68
N ALA A 62 11.13 0.24 4.73
CA ALA A 62 10.08 1.07 4.13
C ALA A 62 9.04 1.48 5.17
N LEU A 63 8.62 0.56 6.05
CA LEU A 63 7.70 0.85 7.15
C LEU A 63 8.24 2.00 8.01
N ARG A 64 9.49 1.90 8.47
CA ARG A 64 10.09 2.94 9.32
C ARG A 64 10.11 4.30 8.64
N THR A 65 10.46 4.35 7.36
CA THR A 65 10.46 5.59 6.57
C THR A 65 9.06 6.17 6.43
N LEU A 66 8.06 5.33 6.14
CA LEU A 66 6.66 5.73 6.01
C LEU A 66 6.10 6.25 7.34
N LEU A 67 6.26 5.51 8.44
CA LEU A 67 5.79 5.92 9.76
C LEU A 67 6.41 7.27 10.18
N SER A 68 7.71 7.45 9.92
CA SER A 68 8.38 8.72 10.19
C SER A 68 7.86 9.87 9.33
N HIS A 69 7.61 9.66 8.02
CA HIS A 69 7.04 10.69 7.14
C HIS A 69 5.60 11.05 7.51
N LEU A 70 4.83 10.08 8.00
CA LEU A 70 3.43 10.26 8.39
C LEU A 70 3.28 10.76 9.83
N GLY A 71 4.38 10.95 10.57
CA GLY A 71 4.33 11.42 11.96
C GLY A 71 3.70 10.41 12.93
N ALA A 72 3.74 9.12 12.60
CA ALA A 72 3.26 8.04 13.46
C ALA A 72 4.40 7.48 14.33
N SER A 73 4.02 6.86 15.45
CA SER A 73 4.96 6.13 16.31
C SER A 73 5.55 4.90 15.60
N SER A 74 6.56 4.27 16.21
CA SER A 74 7.13 3.02 15.69
C SER A 74 6.16 1.84 15.67
N SER A 75 5.07 1.90 16.45
CA SER A 75 3.98 0.91 16.41
C SER A 75 2.87 1.28 15.41
N GLY A 76 3.05 2.36 14.65
CA GLY A 76 2.06 2.85 13.70
C GLY A 76 0.90 3.62 14.33
N GLU A 77 1.03 4.03 15.60
CA GLU A 77 0.00 4.80 16.30
C GLU A 77 0.15 6.31 16.04
N ILE A 78 -0.97 7.00 15.86
CA ILE A 78 -1.06 8.45 15.66
C ILE A 78 -2.34 8.98 16.31
N SER A 79 -2.40 10.25 16.73
CA SER A 79 -3.68 10.84 17.16
C SER A 79 -4.65 10.90 15.98
N CYS A 80 -5.93 10.58 16.20
CA CYS A 80 -6.91 10.67 15.11
C CYS A 80 -7.15 12.10 14.62
N GLU A 81 -6.77 13.12 15.39
CA GLU A 81 -6.78 14.50 14.96
C GLU A 81 -5.69 14.77 13.90
N ALA A 82 -4.45 14.35 14.18
CA ALA A 82 -3.36 14.47 13.23
C ALA A 82 -3.61 13.60 11.97
N ALA A 83 -4.21 12.42 12.15
CA ALA A 83 -4.52 11.50 11.06
C ALA A 83 -5.46 12.11 9.98
N ARG A 84 -6.26 13.13 10.32
CA ARG A 84 -7.16 13.81 9.36
C ARG A 84 -6.41 14.56 8.27
N ASN A 85 -5.16 14.93 8.51
CA ASN A 85 -4.34 15.72 7.59
C ASN A 85 -3.27 14.89 6.88
N LEU A 86 -3.33 13.56 6.99
CA LEU A 86 -2.35 12.71 6.32
C LEU A 86 -2.55 12.78 4.79
N PRO A 87 -1.47 12.62 4.02
CA PRO A 87 -1.52 12.65 2.56
C PRO A 87 -1.93 11.30 1.97
N ASP A 88 -2.24 11.25 0.68
CA ASP A 88 -2.37 9.98 -0.03
C ASP A 88 -1.00 9.28 -0.12
N LEU A 89 -1.00 7.95 -0.03
CA LEU A 89 0.14 7.13 -0.43
C LEU A 89 -0.01 6.83 -1.91
N ILE A 90 0.94 7.25 -2.74
CA ILE A 90 0.87 7.06 -4.18
C ILE A 90 1.76 5.90 -4.58
N PHE A 91 1.14 4.84 -5.10
CA PHE A 91 1.82 3.68 -5.66
C PHE A 91 1.97 3.88 -7.16
N HIS A 92 3.20 3.87 -7.65
CA HIS A 92 3.52 3.98 -9.07
C HIS A 92 3.67 2.57 -9.62
N ILE A 93 2.76 2.17 -10.51
CA ILE A 93 2.68 0.81 -11.08
C ILE A 93 2.44 0.93 -12.59
N HIS A 94 3.40 0.43 -13.39
CA HIS A 94 3.34 0.38 -14.86
C HIS A 94 3.02 1.75 -15.50
N GLY A 95 3.73 2.78 -15.05
CA GLY A 95 3.56 4.17 -15.49
C GLY A 95 2.23 4.82 -15.10
N LYS A 96 1.49 4.24 -14.15
CA LYS A 96 0.23 4.79 -13.62
C LYS A 96 0.32 5.02 -12.11
N GLU A 97 -0.43 6.00 -11.63
CA GLU A 97 -0.56 6.32 -10.22
C GLU A 97 -1.82 5.66 -9.63
N PHE A 98 -1.63 4.98 -8.50
CA PHE A 98 -2.69 4.38 -7.69
C PHE A 98 -2.68 5.05 -6.31
N PRO A 99 -3.50 6.10 -6.11
CA PRO A 99 -3.57 6.81 -4.83
C PRO A 99 -4.35 6.00 -3.79
N VAL A 100 -3.75 5.80 -2.63
CA VAL A 100 -4.40 5.21 -1.45
C VAL A 100 -4.60 6.31 -0.40
N PRO A 101 -5.83 6.82 -0.24
CA PRO A 101 -6.12 7.93 0.65
C PRO A 101 -6.11 7.52 2.13
N PRO A 102 -5.98 8.49 3.06
CA PRO A 102 -6.00 8.23 4.51
C PRO A 102 -7.18 7.39 4.98
N ARG A 103 -8.37 7.55 4.38
CA ARG A 103 -9.55 6.73 4.73
C ARG A 103 -9.33 5.22 4.56
N ALA A 104 -8.40 4.82 3.70
CA ALA A 104 -8.13 3.42 3.37
C ALA A 104 -7.06 2.82 4.30
N TYR A 105 -6.11 3.63 4.78
CA TYR A 105 -4.99 3.17 5.59
C TYR A 105 -5.00 3.69 7.04
N VAL A 106 -5.96 4.51 7.47
CA VAL A 106 -6.12 4.95 8.86
C VAL A 106 -7.22 4.15 9.54
N LEU A 107 -6.86 3.37 10.56
CA LEU A 107 -7.75 2.54 11.35
C LEU A 107 -8.06 3.23 12.68
N ARG A 108 -9.32 3.60 12.90
CA ARG A 108 -9.73 4.34 14.10
C ARG A 108 -9.90 3.40 15.30
N GLN A 109 -9.31 3.76 16.44
CA GLN A 109 -9.50 3.09 17.72
C GLN A 109 -10.52 3.83 18.59
N SER A 110 -10.99 3.21 19.68
CA SER A 110 -11.99 3.77 20.60
C SER A 110 -11.43 4.83 21.56
N ASN A 111 -10.10 4.90 21.72
CA ASN A 111 -9.40 5.74 22.70
C ASN A 111 -8.97 7.12 22.16
N GLY A 112 -9.41 7.51 20.96
CA GLY A 112 -9.00 8.76 20.29
C GLY A 112 -7.68 8.66 19.51
N TYR A 113 -7.00 7.51 19.55
CA TYR A 113 -5.87 7.19 18.70
C TYR A 113 -6.31 6.40 17.48
N CYS A 114 -5.46 6.46 16.45
CA CYS A 114 -5.60 5.80 15.18
C CYS A 114 -4.34 4.95 14.94
N THR A 115 -4.49 3.84 14.25
CA THR A 115 -3.39 2.98 13.83
C THR A 115 -3.30 3.00 12.31
N LEU A 116 -2.10 3.12 11.76
CA LEU A 116 -1.92 3.02 10.33
C LEU A 116 -1.97 1.54 9.90
N GLY A 117 -2.68 1.25 8.82
CA GLY A 117 -2.89 -0.08 8.24
C GLY A 117 -1.66 -0.61 7.50
N LEU A 118 -0.49 -0.47 8.11
CA LEU A 118 0.79 -0.93 7.59
C LEU A 118 1.40 -1.89 8.60
N GLN A 119 2.03 -2.95 8.11
CA GLN A 119 2.79 -3.89 8.92
C GLN A 119 4.15 -4.16 8.27
N GLY A 120 5.16 -4.36 9.11
CA GLY A 120 6.51 -4.67 8.68
C GLY A 120 6.66 -6.16 8.44
N MET A 121 7.09 -6.55 7.25
CA MET A 121 7.37 -7.94 6.90
C MET A 121 8.54 -7.97 5.93
N ASP A 122 9.61 -8.65 6.32
CA ASP A 122 10.74 -8.92 5.43
C ASP A 122 10.56 -10.32 4.85
N VAL A 123 10.19 -10.40 3.57
CA VAL A 123 10.08 -11.66 2.83
C VAL A 123 11.37 -11.88 2.04
N PRO A 124 12.11 -12.98 2.25
CA PRO A 124 13.28 -13.29 1.45
C PRO A 124 12.90 -13.48 -0.03
N THR A 125 13.51 -12.71 -0.92
CA THR A 125 13.38 -12.88 -2.37
C THR A 125 14.69 -12.54 -3.08
N GLU A 126 14.96 -13.19 -4.21
CA GLU A 126 16.11 -12.88 -5.07
C GLU A 126 15.89 -11.57 -5.85
N GLU A 127 14.63 -11.10 -5.95
CA GLU A 127 14.22 -9.96 -6.77
C GLU A 127 14.19 -8.62 -5.99
N GLY A 128 14.71 -8.60 -4.75
CA GLY A 128 14.85 -7.39 -3.94
C GLY A 128 13.80 -7.21 -2.86
N GLU A 129 13.15 -6.05 -2.81
CA GLU A 129 12.08 -5.78 -1.84
C GLU A 129 10.75 -6.36 -2.33
N LEU A 130 10.00 -7.02 -1.45
CA LEU A 130 8.67 -7.54 -1.73
C LEU A 130 7.62 -6.85 -0.85
N TRP A 131 6.56 -6.36 -1.49
CA TRP A 131 5.39 -5.78 -0.86
C TRP A 131 4.19 -6.72 -0.97
N ILE A 132 3.26 -6.63 -0.04
CA ILE A 132 1.94 -7.27 -0.13
C ILE A 132 0.87 -6.18 -0.05
N LEU A 133 0.16 -6.00 -1.17
CA LEU A 133 -0.91 -5.03 -1.33
C LEU A 133 -2.24 -5.72 -0.99
N GLY A 134 -2.62 -5.61 0.29
CA GLY A 134 -3.86 -6.16 0.81
C GLY A 134 -5.09 -5.25 0.64
N ASP A 135 -6.11 -5.46 1.47
CA ASP A 135 -7.39 -4.72 1.44
C ASP A 135 -7.22 -3.20 1.52
N VAL A 136 -6.20 -2.71 2.23
CA VAL A 136 -5.86 -1.28 2.27
C VAL A 136 -5.66 -0.70 0.87
N PHE A 137 -5.06 -1.45 -0.05
CA PHE A 137 -4.87 -1.06 -1.44
C PHE A 137 -6.07 -1.44 -2.30
N ILE A 138 -6.57 -2.68 -2.18
CA ILE A 138 -7.58 -3.24 -3.09
C ILE A 138 -8.93 -2.50 -3.03
N ARG A 139 -9.25 -1.84 -1.90
CA ARG A 139 -10.54 -1.18 -1.71
C ARG A 139 -10.71 0.17 -2.46
N GLU A 140 -9.68 0.65 -3.16
CA GLU A 140 -9.62 1.99 -3.78
C GLU A 140 -9.45 1.96 -5.31
#